data_AF-A0A3M1E9L6-F1
#
_entry.id   AF-A0A3M1E9L6-F1
#
_cell.length_a   1.000
_cell.length_b   1.000
_cell.length_c   1.000
_cell.angle_alpha   90.00
_cell.angle_beta   90.00
_cell.angle_gamma   90.00
#
_symmetry.space_group_name_H-M   'P 1'
#
loop_
_entity.id
_entity.type
_entity.pdbx_description
1 polymer ?
#
loop_
_entity_poly.entity_id
_entity_poly.type
_entity_poly.pdbx_seq_one_letter_code
_entity_poly.pdbx_strand_id
1 'polypeptide(L)'
;MTRTQAGKRSYTRTDRKRGRYIQARPARDRIRDVAFDATLRAAAPHQLKRDRKNRALAIERQDIQEKVRVRRTSNLILFVV
;
A
#
# COMPACT_ATOMS: atom_id res chain seq x y z
N MET A 1 12.93 -39.65 -4.23
CA MET A 1 13.69 -38.43 -3.88
C MET A 1 12.72 -37.32 -3.53
N THR A 2 12.65 -36.91 -2.27
CA THR A 2 11.74 -35.85 -1.81
C THR A 2 12.54 -34.57 -1.62
N ARG A 3 12.10 -33.47 -2.24
CA ARG A 3 12.81 -32.18 -2.21
C ARG A 3 12.85 -31.60 -0.79
N THR A 4 14.04 -31.30 -0.26
CA THR A 4 14.27 -30.78 1.11
C THR A 4 14.02 -29.28 1.28
N GLN A 5 14.10 -28.48 0.21
CA GLN A 5 13.87 -27.02 0.26
C GLN A 5 12.90 -26.56 -0.82
N ALA A 6 11.95 -25.70 -0.45
CA ALA A 6 11.08 -25.01 -1.40
C ALA A 6 11.90 -24.09 -2.35
N GLY A 7 11.36 -23.81 -3.54
CA GLY A 7 11.99 -22.87 -4.47
C GLY A 7 12.10 -21.44 -3.92
N LYS A 8 13.12 -20.69 -4.36
CA LYS A 8 13.32 -19.29 -3.98
C LYS A 8 12.09 -18.45 -4.34
N ARG A 9 11.61 -17.67 -3.37
CA ARG A 9 10.52 -16.70 -3.55
C ARG A 9 10.98 -15.29 -3.21
N SER A 10 10.79 -14.36 -4.13
CA SER A 10 11.22 -12.96 -4.01
C SER A 10 10.04 -12.05 -3.62
N TYR A 11 10.34 -10.92 -2.97
CA TYR A 11 9.32 -9.89 -2.70
C TYR A 11 8.98 -9.12 -3.98
N THR A 12 7.68 -8.92 -4.22
CA THR A 12 7.17 -8.12 -5.34
C THR A 12 6.07 -7.21 -4.83
N ARG A 13 6.02 -5.96 -5.32
CA ARG A 13 4.88 -5.07 -5.09
C ARG A 13 3.61 -5.66 -5.70
N THR A 14 2.46 -5.42 -5.10
CA THR A 14 1.19 -5.92 -5.62
C THR A 14 0.07 -4.91 -5.39
N ASP A 15 -0.75 -4.73 -6.42
CA ASP A 15 -1.98 -3.93 -6.35
C ASP A 15 -3.19 -4.75 -5.89
N ARG A 16 -2.99 -6.05 -5.63
CA ARG A 16 -4.02 -6.89 -5.01
C ARG A 16 -4.16 -6.51 -3.54
N LYS A 17 -5.37 -6.59 -2.99
CA LYS A 17 -5.67 -6.36 -1.56
C LYS A 17 -5.12 -7.46 -0.62
N ARG A 18 -4.04 -8.16 -1.01
CA ARG A 18 -3.38 -9.22 -0.26
C ARG A 18 -1.88 -8.95 -0.21
N GLY A 19 -1.25 -9.27 0.92
CA GLY A 19 0.17 -9.01 1.16
C GLY A 19 0.40 -7.99 2.27
N ARG A 20 1.65 -7.90 2.72
CA ARG A 20 2.05 -7.04 3.82
C ARG A 20 2.06 -5.59 3.36
N TYR A 21 1.31 -4.74 4.05
CA TYR A 21 1.39 -3.29 3.92
C TYR A 21 2.75 -2.84 4.49
N ILE A 22 3.55 -2.16 3.67
CA ILE A 22 4.93 -1.80 4.03
C ILE A 22 5.21 -0.29 3.97
N GLN A 23 4.42 0.46 3.20
CA GLN A 23 4.57 1.90 3.03
C GLN A 23 3.30 2.47 2.42
N ALA A 24 3.07 3.76 2.64
CA ALA A 24 2.00 4.51 1.99
C ALA A 24 2.58 5.44 0.92
N ARG A 25 1.78 5.79 -0.09
CA ARG A 25 2.12 6.79 -1.11
C ARG A 25 0.90 7.65 -1.44
N PRO A 26 1.06 8.89 -1.96
CA PRO A 26 -0.08 9.69 -2.37
C PRO A 26 -0.95 8.97 -3.38
N ALA A 27 -2.27 9.06 -3.21
CA ALA A 27 -3.20 8.52 -4.18
C ALA A 27 -3.10 9.31 -5.49
N ARG A 28 -3.05 8.59 -6.61
CA ARG A 28 -3.14 9.17 -7.95
C ARG A 28 -4.62 9.21 -8.38
N ASP A 29 -4.90 9.08 -9.67
CA ASP A 29 -6.24 9.29 -10.24
C ASP A 29 -7.34 8.42 -9.65
N ARG A 30 -7.06 7.13 -9.40
CA ARG A 30 -8.06 6.18 -8.88
C ARG A 30 -7.63 5.62 -7.54
N ILE A 31 -8.35 6.00 -6.50
CA ILE A 31 -8.18 5.48 -5.13
C ILE A 31 -8.70 4.04 -5.07
N ARG A 32 -7.81 3.07 -4.83
CA ARG A 32 -8.19 1.63 -4.79
C ARG A 32 -8.01 0.95 -3.44
N ASP A 33 -6.96 1.30 -2.68
CA ASP A 33 -6.64 0.72 -1.38
C ASP A 33 -6.13 1.80 -0.41
N VAL A 34 -7.04 2.48 0.28
CA VAL A 34 -6.74 3.61 1.16
C VAL A 34 -5.91 3.17 2.38
N ALA A 35 -4.81 3.89 2.62
CA ALA A 35 -4.02 3.84 3.84
C ALA A 35 -4.62 4.80 4.87
N PHE A 36 -5.58 4.33 5.67
CA PHE A 36 -6.27 5.16 6.67
C PHE A 36 -5.31 5.81 7.65
N ASP A 37 -4.38 5.04 8.22
CA ASP A 37 -3.34 5.54 9.12
C ASP A 37 -2.53 6.69 8.51
N ALA A 38 -2.03 6.49 7.29
CA ALA A 38 -1.22 7.49 6.61
C ALA A 38 -2.04 8.70 6.14
N THR A 39 -3.30 8.49 5.76
CA THR A 39 -4.24 9.56 5.39
C THR A 39 -4.58 10.44 6.59
N LEU A 40 -4.88 9.83 7.74
CA LEU A 40 -5.14 10.54 8.98
C LEU A 40 -3.90 11.34 9.41
N ARG A 41 -2.71 10.74 9.31
CA ARG A 41 -1.43 11.41 9.61
C ARG A 41 -1.15 12.58 8.67
N ALA A 42 -1.42 12.42 7.37
CA ALA A 42 -1.26 13.48 6.38
C ALA A 42 -2.23 14.65 6.61
N ALA A 43 -3.47 14.35 7.00
CA ALA A 43 -4.48 15.38 7.30
C ALA A 43 -4.25 16.09 8.64
N ALA A 44 -3.55 15.48 9.59
CA ALA A 44 -3.45 15.95 10.97
C ALA A 44 -2.89 17.40 11.11
N PRO A 45 -1.78 17.78 10.46
CA PRO A 45 -1.23 19.13 10.57
C PRO A 45 -2.16 20.23 10.05
N HIS A 46 -3.08 19.89 9.15
CA HIS A 46 -3.99 20.84 8.51
C HIS A 46 -5.30 21.07 9.28
N GLN A 47 -5.58 20.26 10.31
CA GLN A 47 -6.87 20.31 11.01
C GLN A 47 -7.17 21.66 11.66
N LEU A 48 -6.15 22.37 12.16
CA LEU A 48 -6.33 23.69 12.79
C LEU A 48 -6.82 24.77 11.82
N LYS A 49 -6.51 24.61 10.52
CA LYS A 49 -6.84 25.60 9.48
C LYS A 49 -8.08 25.21 8.66
N ARG A 50 -8.56 23.98 8.81
CA ARG A 50 -9.66 23.45 8.00
C ARG A 50 -10.98 23.52 8.76
N ASP A 51 -12.01 23.93 8.05
CA ASP A 51 -13.38 23.80 8.54
C ASP A 51 -13.79 22.33 8.53
N ARG A 52 -14.12 21.81 9.72
CA ARG A 52 -14.53 20.43 9.91
C ARG A 52 -15.95 20.17 9.44
N LYS A 53 -16.77 21.19 9.15
CA LYS A 53 -18.16 21.05 8.66
C LYS A 53 -18.96 20.01 9.45
N ASN A 54 -18.88 20.08 10.78
CA ASN A 54 -19.52 19.16 11.72
C ASN A 54 -19.03 17.69 11.66
N ARG A 55 -17.81 17.44 11.16
CA ARG A 55 -17.18 16.11 11.11
C ARG A 55 -16.09 15.97 12.17
N ALA A 56 -15.81 14.71 12.54
CA ALA A 56 -14.70 14.39 13.42
C ALA A 56 -13.33 14.70 12.81
N LEU A 57 -13.18 14.77 11.49
CA LEU A 57 -11.92 15.14 10.83
C LEU A 57 -12.18 15.74 9.45
N ALA A 58 -11.42 16.77 9.07
CA ALA A 58 -11.44 17.37 7.74
C ALA A 58 -10.37 16.70 6.85
N ILE A 59 -10.79 15.79 5.97
CA ILE A 59 -9.92 15.13 4.99
C ILE A 59 -10.16 15.75 3.61
N GLU A 60 -9.09 16.13 2.94
CA GLU A 60 -9.09 16.61 1.55
C GLU A 60 -8.42 15.59 0.62
N ARG A 61 -8.60 15.76 -0.69
CA ARG A 61 -8.07 14.81 -1.69
C ARG A 61 -6.55 14.66 -1.63
N GLN A 62 -5.81 15.72 -1.32
CA GLN A 62 -4.35 15.65 -1.23
C GLN A 62 -3.83 14.86 -0.02
N ASP A 63 -4.67 14.64 0.99
CA ASP A 63 -4.25 13.86 2.17
C ASP A 63 -4.32 12.36 1.88
N ILE A 64 -5.08 11.95 0.85
CA ILE A 64 -5.39 10.54 0.60
C ILE A 64 -4.11 9.79 0.21
N GLN A 65 -3.79 8.79 1.01
CA GLN A 65 -2.68 7.89 0.77
C GLN A 65 -3.19 6.49 0.38
N GLU A 66 -2.46 5.80 -0.47
CA GLU A 66 -2.67 4.40 -0.84
C GLU A 66 -1.67 3.47 -0.17
N LYS A 67 -2.14 2.28 0.21
CA LYS A 67 -1.30 1.21 0.74
C LYS A 67 -0.43 0.64 -0.38
N VAL A 68 0.88 0.63 -0.16
CA VAL A 68 1.80 -0.16 -0.96
C VAL A 68 2.07 -1.48 -0.24
N ARG A 69 1.75 -2.57 -0.94
CA ARG A 69 1.87 -3.93 -0.41
C ARG A 69 2.94 -4.72 -1.13
N VAL A 70 3.58 -5.61 -0.39
CA VAL A 70 4.46 -6.64 -0.94
C VAL A 70 3.97 -8.03 -0.59
N ARG A 71 4.24 -8.97 -1.49
CA ARG A 71 4.05 -10.40 -1.29
C ARG A 71 5.27 -11.16 -1.79
N ARG A 72 5.44 -12.40 -1.34
CA ARG A 72 6.45 -13.32 -1.91
C ARG A 72 5.88 -14.05 -3.12
N THR A 73 6.50 -13.93 -4.28
CA THR A 73 6.13 -14.64 -5.52
C THR A 73 7.22 -15.64 -5.90
N SER A 74 6.89 -16.73 -6.58
CA SER A 74 7.87 -17.65 -7.18
C SER A 74 8.66 -16.96 -8.28
N ASN A 75 9.91 -17.37 -8.47
CA ASN A 75 10.74 -16.90 -9.59
C ASN A 75 10.67 -17.93 -10.73
N LEU A 76 10.38 -17.49 -11.96
CA LEU A 76 10.55 -18.29 -13.16
C LEU A 76 11.99 -18.10 -13.66
N ILE A 77 12.70 -19.21 -13.88
CA ILE A 77 14.07 -19.22 -14.43
C ILE A 77 14.01 -20.03 -15.72
N LEU A 78 14.47 -19.46 -16.83
CA LEU A 78 14.51 -20.09 -18.15
C LEU A 78 15.97 -20.31 -18.55
N PHE A 79 16.29 -21.51 -19.03
CA PHE A 79 17.59 -21.85 -19.60
C PHE A 79 17.42 -22.05 -21.11
N VAL A 80 18.33 -21.49 -21.90
CA VAL A 80 18.39 -21.69 -23.36
C VAL A 80 19.79 -22.24 -23.67
N VAL A 81 19.83 -23.28 -24.49
CA VAL A 81 21.05 -23.99 -24.92
C VAL A 81 21.19 -23.90 -26.43
#